data_AF-A0A1R4B517-F1
#
_entry.id   AF-A0A1R4B517-F1
#
_cell.length_a   1.000
_cell.length_b   1.000
_cell.length_c   1.000
_cell.angle_alpha   90.00
_cell.angle_beta   90.00
_cell.angle_gamma   90.00
#
_symmetry.space_group_name_H-M   'P 1'
#
loop_
_entity.id
_entity.type
_entity.pdbx_description
1 polymer ?
#
loop_
_entity_poly.entity_id
_entity_poly.type
_entity_poly.pdbx_seq_one_letter_code
_entity_poly.pdbx_strand_id
1 'polypeptide(L)'
;MEPFKISNELRDVVSPYPEAKLILDAAKRGGELAKHAIARQWLSEGIPYAFRYCPGIYEALRLWIGTRLSVEPKEINLTGSARLGQSLSPKKMGNPFNEGSDLDIFIVSSGLFERITSEFNEWSFEYESELIQASNDRENTFWRNNLQRCPKNINRGFIDCNVIPNREKYTLTRNISQTMYLLKQKLDITDNAPKISHASIRCYKSWDSYVRQVSLGFE
;
A
#
# COMPACT_ATOMS: atom_id res chain seq x y z
N MET A 1 35.10 -11.32 -17.39
CA MET A 1 34.14 -10.53 -16.59
C MET A 1 33.05 -10.06 -17.55
N GLU A 2 31.79 -10.44 -17.33
CA GLU A 2 30.67 -9.95 -18.16
C GLU A 2 30.06 -8.69 -17.54
N PRO A 3 29.59 -7.73 -18.35
CA PRO A 3 28.85 -6.57 -17.84
C PRO A 3 27.47 -6.97 -17.31
N PHE A 4 26.91 -6.15 -16.42
CA PHE A 4 25.52 -6.32 -15.99
C PHE A 4 24.56 -6.22 -17.18
N LYS A 5 23.63 -7.16 -17.27
CA LYS A 5 22.62 -7.20 -18.34
C LYS A 5 21.42 -6.36 -17.90
N ILE A 6 21.27 -5.18 -18.49
CA ILE A 6 20.15 -4.25 -18.24
C ILE A 6 19.20 -4.31 -19.44
N SER A 7 17.90 -4.49 -19.17
CA SER A 7 16.86 -4.40 -20.20
C SER A 7 16.91 -3.03 -20.86
N ASN A 8 16.83 -3.00 -22.19
CA ASN A 8 16.91 -1.75 -22.95
C ASN A 8 15.78 -0.80 -22.56
N GLU A 9 14.61 -1.35 -22.24
CA GLU A 9 13.40 -0.63 -21.84
C GLU A 9 13.56 0.11 -20.51
N LEU A 10 14.49 -0.32 -19.64
CA LEU A 10 14.77 0.34 -18.36
C LEU A 10 15.86 1.40 -18.44
N ARG A 11 16.64 1.45 -19.53
CA ARG A 11 17.77 2.39 -19.65
C ARG A 11 17.35 3.85 -19.63
N ASP A 12 16.16 4.13 -20.17
CA ASP A 12 15.62 5.48 -20.27
C ASP A 12 14.86 5.90 -18.99
N VAL A 13 14.64 4.98 -18.04
CA VAL A 13 13.95 5.24 -16.77
C VAL A 13 14.95 5.75 -15.73
N VAL A 14 15.48 6.96 -15.93
CA VAL A 14 16.58 7.50 -15.10
C VAL A 14 16.13 8.31 -13.88
N SER A 15 14.91 8.84 -13.90
CA SER A 15 14.38 9.68 -12.82
C SER A 15 13.97 8.81 -11.61
N PRO A 16 14.07 9.34 -10.36
CA PRO A 16 13.45 8.71 -9.19
C PRO A 16 11.90 8.81 -9.20
N TYR A 17 11.37 9.71 -10.04
CA TYR A 17 9.95 9.98 -10.28
C TYR A 17 9.68 9.98 -11.79
N PRO A 18 9.88 8.85 -12.49
CA PRO A 18 9.65 8.78 -13.92
C PRO A 18 8.17 9.03 -14.23
N GLU A 19 7.89 9.57 -15.41
CA GLU A 19 6.52 9.78 -15.86
C GLU A 19 5.74 8.46 -15.89
N ALA A 20 4.46 8.52 -15.52
CA ALA A 20 3.60 7.35 -15.43
C ALA A 20 3.57 6.53 -16.73
N LYS A 21 3.53 7.23 -17.88
CA LYS A 21 3.53 6.61 -19.20
C LYS A 21 4.83 5.85 -19.48
N LEU A 22 5.98 6.43 -19.13
CA LEU A 22 7.29 5.81 -19.33
C LEU A 22 7.41 4.50 -18.52
N ILE A 23 6.96 4.52 -17.26
CA ILE A 23 6.92 3.31 -16.42
C ILE A 23 6.05 2.22 -17.05
N LEU A 24 4.84 2.59 -17.50
CA LEU A 24 3.92 1.62 -18.08
C LEU A 24 4.44 1.02 -19.39
N ASP A 25 5.00 1.86 -20.26
CA ASP A 25 5.58 1.43 -21.54
C ASP A 25 6.78 0.50 -21.30
N ALA A 26 7.66 0.83 -20.35
CA ALA A 26 8.80 0.00 -19.98
C ALA A 26 8.35 -1.35 -19.39
N ALA A 27 7.36 -1.35 -18.50
CA ALA A 27 6.80 -2.57 -17.90
C ALA A 27 6.16 -3.50 -18.95
N LYS A 28 5.42 -2.94 -19.91
CA LYS A 28 4.74 -3.71 -20.95
C LYS A 28 5.70 -4.31 -21.97
N ARG A 29 6.71 -3.55 -22.40
CA ARG A 29 7.67 -3.99 -23.43
C ARG A 29 8.75 -4.90 -22.87
N GLY A 30 9.21 -4.64 -21.64
CA GLY A 30 10.33 -5.36 -21.02
C GLY A 30 9.96 -6.67 -20.32
N GLY A 31 8.68 -7.06 -20.35
CA GLY A 31 8.20 -8.32 -19.76
C GLY A 31 8.40 -8.42 -18.25
N GLU A 32 8.44 -9.64 -17.72
CA GLU A 32 8.42 -9.89 -16.27
C GLU A 32 9.65 -9.32 -15.54
N LEU A 33 10.82 -9.37 -16.18
CA LEU A 33 12.04 -8.80 -15.61
C LEU A 33 11.92 -7.29 -15.40
N ALA A 34 11.35 -6.56 -16.38
CA ALA A 34 11.15 -5.12 -16.25
C ALA A 34 10.07 -4.79 -15.21
N LYS A 35 8.93 -5.51 -15.20
CA LYS A 35 7.88 -5.34 -14.18
C LYS A 35 8.44 -5.51 -12.76
N HIS A 36 9.22 -6.56 -12.54
CA HIS A 36 9.85 -6.84 -11.25
C HIS A 36 10.89 -5.78 -10.85
N ALA A 37 11.66 -5.27 -11.81
CA ALA A 37 12.62 -4.20 -11.56
C ALA A 37 11.89 -2.89 -11.22
N ILE A 38 10.81 -2.57 -11.92
CA ILE A 38 9.94 -1.42 -11.68
C ILE A 38 9.35 -1.46 -10.27
N ALA A 39 8.75 -2.59 -9.90
CA ALA A 39 8.18 -2.79 -8.57
C ALA A 39 9.22 -2.56 -7.46
N ARG A 40 10.41 -3.14 -7.58
CA ARG A 40 11.48 -3.03 -6.59
C ARG A 40 12.12 -1.65 -6.56
N GLN A 41 12.54 -1.12 -7.70
CA GLN A 41 13.37 0.08 -7.70
C GLN A 41 12.56 1.38 -7.70
N TRP A 42 11.47 1.45 -8.47
CA TRP A 42 10.73 2.71 -8.66
C TRP A 42 9.44 2.81 -7.85
N LEU A 43 8.84 1.68 -7.47
CA LEU A 43 7.57 1.66 -6.73
C LEU A 43 7.71 1.38 -5.23
N SER A 44 8.90 1.02 -4.75
CA SER A 44 9.12 0.74 -3.33
C SER A 44 10.32 1.48 -2.73
N GLU A 45 11.41 1.65 -3.46
CA GLU A 45 12.62 2.27 -2.91
C GLU A 45 12.66 3.79 -2.99
N GLY A 46 13.54 4.44 -2.22
CA GLY A 46 13.83 5.88 -2.31
C GLY A 46 12.85 6.81 -1.59
N ILE A 47 13.06 8.12 -1.73
CA ILE A 47 12.21 9.15 -1.11
C ILE A 47 10.92 9.29 -1.92
N PRO A 48 9.73 9.06 -1.34
CA PRO A 48 8.48 9.24 -2.06
C PRO A 48 8.27 10.68 -2.50
N TYR A 49 7.68 10.88 -3.70
CA TYR A 49 7.42 12.21 -4.25
C TYR A 49 6.67 13.12 -3.27
N ALA A 50 5.68 12.61 -2.55
CA ALA A 50 4.91 13.36 -1.55
C ALA A 50 5.79 14.03 -0.47
N PHE A 51 6.97 13.50 -0.20
CA PHE A 51 7.90 13.98 0.84
C PHE A 51 9.20 14.56 0.26
N ARG A 52 9.28 14.80 -1.06
CA ARG A 52 10.51 15.24 -1.74
C ARG A 52 11.11 16.55 -1.21
N TYR A 53 10.27 17.44 -0.66
CA TYR A 53 10.73 18.72 -0.11
C TYR A 53 11.20 18.62 1.35
N CYS A 54 10.74 17.61 2.10
CA CYS A 54 11.18 17.37 3.47
C CYS A 54 11.21 15.87 3.78
N PRO A 55 12.24 15.13 3.31
CA PRO A 55 12.33 13.68 3.46
C PRO A 55 12.37 13.21 4.93
N GLY A 56 12.81 14.06 5.86
CA GLY A 56 12.81 13.76 7.29
C GLY A 56 11.41 13.50 7.86
N ILE A 57 10.36 14.07 7.27
CA ILE A 57 8.97 13.79 7.67
C ILE A 57 8.59 12.35 7.31
N TYR A 58 9.06 11.85 6.17
CA TYR A 58 8.82 10.45 5.80
C TYR A 58 9.50 9.48 6.78
N GLU A 59 10.73 9.78 7.20
CA GLU A 59 11.41 8.97 8.21
C GLU A 59 10.68 8.99 9.56
N ALA A 60 10.27 10.17 10.03
CA ALA A 60 9.51 10.32 11.27
C ALA A 60 8.16 9.57 11.21
N LEU A 61 7.49 9.61 10.06
CA LEU A 61 6.26 8.86 9.79
C LEU A 61 6.51 7.36 9.91
N ARG A 62 7.56 6.82 9.27
CA ARG A 62 7.88 5.40 9.32
C ARG A 62 8.19 4.94 10.75
N LEU A 63 9.01 5.70 11.48
CA LEU A 63 9.31 5.41 12.89
C LEU A 63 8.04 5.38 13.75
N TRP A 64 7.16 6.36 13.56
CA TRP A 64 5.92 6.48 14.33
C TRP A 64 4.93 5.36 14.04
N ILE A 65 4.70 5.02 12.76
CA ILE A 65 3.85 3.88 12.38
C ILE A 65 4.47 2.57 12.86
N GLY A 66 5.79 2.39 12.68
CA GLY A 66 6.52 1.20 13.08
C GLY A 66 6.39 0.90 14.57
N THR A 67 6.49 1.95 15.40
CA THR A 67 6.27 1.84 16.85
C THR A 67 4.84 1.38 17.18
N ARG A 68 3.83 1.96 16.52
CA ARG A 68 2.41 1.67 16.80
C ARG A 68 1.96 0.29 16.34
N LEU A 69 2.56 -0.23 15.26
CA LEU A 69 2.19 -1.51 14.66
C LEU A 69 3.18 -2.64 14.97
N SER A 70 4.26 -2.31 15.68
CA SER A 70 5.38 -3.21 15.98
C SER A 70 6.02 -3.78 14.71
N VAL A 71 6.35 -2.89 13.78
CA VAL A 71 6.99 -3.22 12.50
C VAL A 71 8.24 -2.36 12.32
N GLU A 72 9.28 -2.94 11.71
CA GLU A 72 10.50 -2.23 11.37
C GLU A 72 10.20 -1.07 10.40
N PRO A 73 10.63 0.17 10.69
CA PRO A 73 10.39 1.33 9.83
C PRO A 73 10.76 1.13 8.36
N LYS A 74 11.82 0.36 8.08
CA LYS A 74 12.26 0.05 6.70
C LYS A 74 11.25 -0.78 5.90
N GLU A 75 10.37 -1.52 6.56
CA GLU A 75 9.33 -2.30 5.91
C GLU A 75 8.06 -1.48 5.58
N ILE A 76 8.03 -0.19 5.97
CA ILE A 76 6.92 0.72 5.74
C ILE A 76 7.25 1.60 4.53
N ASN A 77 6.43 1.47 3.50
CA ASN A 77 6.68 2.06 2.20
C ASN A 77 5.40 2.68 1.61
N LEU A 78 5.56 3.55 0.62
CA LEU A 78 4.43 4.18 -0.08
C LEU A 78 4.30 3.65 -1.49
N THR A 79 3.07 3.59 -1.97
CA THR A 79 2.75 3.28 -3.37
C THR A 79 1.85 4.37 -3.97
N GLY A 80 1.41 4.16 -5.20
CA GLY A 80 0.50 5.06 -5.90
C GLY A 80 1.13 6.41 -6.23
N SER A 81 0.29 7.44 -6.35
CA SER A 81 0.73 8.79 -6.73
C SER A 81 1.61 9.44 -5.67
N ALA A 82 1.49 9.08 -4.40
CA ALA A 82 2.38 9.58 -3.36
C ALA A 82 3.85 9.13 -3.56
N ARG A 83 4.06 7.92 -4.10
CA ARG A 83 5.42 7.40 -4.41
C ARG A 83 6.02 8.08 -5.63
N LEU A 84 5.31 8.08 -6.76
CA LEU A 84 5.84 8.54 -8.06
C LEU A 84 5.55 10.00 -8.39
N GLY A 85 4.61 10.63 -7.71
CA GLY A 85 4.08 11.94 -8.05
C GLY A 85 2.96 11.94 -9.08
N GLN A 86 2.67 10.78 -9.67
CA GLN A 86 1.60 10.58 -10.64
C GLN A 86 0.93 9.23 -10.40
N SER A 87 -0.37 9.14 -10.67
CA SER A 87 -1.11 7.89 -10.54
C SER A 87 -0.80 6.94 -11.70
N LEU A 88 -0.57 5.66 -11.37
CA LEU A 88 -0.49 4.54 -12.32
C LEU A 88 -1.83 3.81 -12.50
N SER A 89 -2.90 4.24 -11.81
CA SER A 89 -4.21 3.63 -11.97
C SER A 89 -4.75 3.89 -13.38
N PRO A 90 -5.31 2.88 -14.09
CA PRO A 90 -5.81 3.05 -15.45
C PRO A 90 -6.81 4.21 -15.62
N LYS A 91 -7.68 4.45 -14.62
CA LYS A 91 -8.70 5.51 -14.66
C LYS A 91 -8.16 6.91 -14.37
N LYS A 92 -6.98 7.01 -13.75
CA LYS A 92 -6.37 8.26 -13.26
C LYS A 92 -4.92 8.37 -13.75
N MET A 93 -4.59 7.73 -14.86
CA MET A 93 -3.20 7.60 -15.32
C MET A 93 -2.59 8.98 -15.54
N GLY A 94 -1.42 9.23 -14.96
CA GLY A 94 -0.72 10.51 -15.08
C GLY A 94 -1.28 11.65 -14.23
N ASN A 95 -2.41 11.44 -13.52
CA ASN A 95 -2.94 12.47 -12.62
C ASN A 95 -1.90 12.79 -11.54
N PRO A 96 -1.56 14.07 -11.33
CA PRO A 96 -0.53 14.47 -10.38
C PRO A 96 -0.99 14.24 -8.94
N PHE A 97 -0.05 13.93 -8.06
CA PHE A 97 -0.27 13.95 -6.61
C PHE A 97 -0.59 15.37 -6.13
N ASN A 98 -1.65 15.51 -5.35
CA ASN A 98 -2.16 16.76 -4.81
C ASN A 98 -2.84 16.54 -3.45
N GLU A 99 -3.39 17.60 -2.85
CA GLU A 99 -4.03 17.55 -1.52
C GLU A 99 -5.26 16.63 -1.44
N GLY A 100 -5.91 16.37 -2.59
CA GLY A 100 -7.03 15.42 -2.71
C GLY A 100 -6.60 13.99 -3.03
N SER A 101 -5.29 13.69 -2.96
CA SER A 101 -4.76 12.34 -3.16
C SER A 101 -4.68 11.58 -1.84
N ASP A 102 -4.93 10.27 -1.91
CA ASP A 102 -4.75 9.38 -0.79
C ASP A 102 -3.25 9.04 -0.58
N LEU A 103 -2.90 8.70 0.66
CA LEU A 103 -1.61 8.17 1.04
C LEU A 103 -1.71 6.66 1.22
N ASP A 104 -1.39 5.92 0.16
CA ASP A 104 -1.41 4.47 0.17
C ASP A 104 -0.09 3.91 0.72
N ILE A 105 -0.14 3.42 1.95
CA ILE A 105 0.98 2.79 2.63
C ILE A 105 0.91 1.29 2.36
N PHE A 106 2.05 0.69 2.09
CA PHE A 106 2.19 -0.75 2.19
C PHE A 106 3.26 -1.14 3.18
N ILE A 107 3.03 -2.26 3.85
CA ILE A 107 3.92 -2.82 4.87
C ILE A 107 4.29 -4.23 4.45
N VAL A 108 5.58 -4.58 4.51
CA VAL A 108 6.03 -5.96 4.29
C VAL A 108 6.40 -6.59 5.63
N SER A 109 5.51 -7.42 6.17
CA SER A 109 5.74 -8.05 7.47
C SER A 109 4.91 -9.32 7.59
N SER A 110 5.59 -10.48 7.68
CA SER A 110 4.92 -11.76 7.92
C SER A 110 4.15 -11.76 9.24
N GLY A 111 4.75 -11.23 10.31
CA GLY A 111 4.13 -11.18 11.63
C GLY A 111 2.88 -10.29 11.67
N LEU A 112 2.93 -9.10 11.07
CA LEU A 112 1.73 -8.26 10.97
C LEU A 112 0.67 -8.90 10.06
N PHE A 113 1.09 -9.49 8.94
CA PHE A 113 0.20 -10.18 8.01
C PHE A 113 -0.56 -11.33 8.68
N GLU A 114 0.12 -12.17 9.46
CA GLU A 114 -0.49 -13.28 10.19
C GLU A 114 -1.49 -12.79 11.25
N ARG A 115 -1.15 -11.73 11.99
CA ARG A 115 -2.05 -11.14 12.99
C ARG A 115 -3.32 -10.56 12.35
N ILE A 116 -3.20 -9.83 11.25
CA ILE A 116 -4.38 -9.31 10.52
C ILE A 116 -5.20 -10.46 9.95
N THR A 117 -4.55 -11.49 9.40
CA THR A 117 -5.23 -12.68 8.88
C THR A 117 -6.00 -13.42 9.97
N SER A 118 -5.43 -13.54 11.17
CA SER A 118 -6.11 -14.15 12.32
C SER A 118 -7.36 -13.37 12.71
N GLU A 119 -7.28 -12.04 12.78
CA GLU A 119 -8.43 -11.18 13.12
C GLU A 119 -9.49 -11.19 12.00
N PHE A 120 -9.07 -11.27 10.74
CA PHE A 120 -9.98 -11.49 9.61
C PHE A 120 -10.73 -12.81 9.73
N ASN A 121 -10.05 -13.91 10.07
CA ASN A 121 -10.67 -15.22 10.22
C ASN A 121 -11.66 -15.27 11.39
N GLU A 122 -11.34 -14.57 12.49
CA GLU A 122 -12.26 -14.41 13.62
C GLU A 122 -13.51 -13.66 13.18
N TRP A 123 -13.35 -12.47 12.57
CA TRP A 123 -14.46 -11.69 12.05
C TRP A 123 -15.31 -12.48 11.03
N SER A 124 -14.66 -13.19 10.10
CA SER A 124 -15.37 -13.94 9.07
C SER A 124 -16.23 -15.05 9.66
N PHE A 125 -15.66 -15.81 10.60
CA PHE A 125 -16.38 -16.88 11.28
C PHE A 125 -17.60 -16.34 12.03
N GLU A 126 -17.44 -15.23 12.76
CA GLU A 126 -18.53 -14.63 13.53
C GLU A 126 -19.64 -14.10 12.64
N TYR A 127 -19.29 -13.49 11.52
CA TYR A 127 -20.27 -12.95 10.58
C TYR A 127 -21.01 -14.07 9.83
N GLU A 128 -20.30 -15.12 9.40
CA GLU A 128 -20.92 -16.30 8.76
C GLU A 128 -21.77 -17.12 9.72
N SER A 129 -21.43 -17.09 11.02
CA SER A 129 -22.20 -17.76 12.09
C SER A 129 -23.30 -16.88 12.69
N GLU A 130 -23.58 -15.71 12.09
CA GLU A 130 -24.59 -14.74 12.55
C GLU A 130 -24.40 -14.23 13.99
N LEU A 131 -23.19 -14.36 14.55
CA LEU A 131 -22.85 -13.85 15.89
C LEU A 131 -22.68 -12.33 15.91
N ILE A 132 -22.38 -11.75 14.75
CA ILE A 132 -22.35 -10.30 14.53
C ILE A 132 -23.17 -9.94 13.29
N GLN A 133 -23.70 -8.73 13.29
CA GLN A 133 -24.49 -8.22 12.17
C GLN A 133 -24.00 -6.83 11.77
N ALA A 134 -24.05 -6.58 10.46
CA ALA A 134 -23.83 -5.24 9.94
C ALA A 134 -24.96 -4.31 10.44
N SER A 135 -24.61 -3.06 10.69
CA SER A 135 -25.53 -2.04 11.19
C SER A 135 -26.48 -1.49 10.11
N ASN A 136 -26.21 -1.76 8.83
CA ASN A 136 -27.06 -1.39 7.70
C ASN A 136 -26.74 -2.23 6.44
N ASP A 137 -27.63 -2.18 5.44
CA ASP A 137 -27.49 -2.93 4.17
C ASP A 137 -26.22 -2.60 3.39
N ARG A 138 -25.77 -1.34 3.45
CA ARG A 138 -24.54 -0.90 2.78
C ARG A 138 -23.32 -1.56 3.40
N GLU A 139 -23.20 -1.55 4.73
CA GLU A 139 -22.15 -2.24 5.46
C GLU A 139 -22.21 -3.75 5.20
N ASN A 140 -23.42 -4.33 5.24
CA ASN A 140 -23.64 -5.75 4.94
C ASN A 140 -23.10 -6.13 3.55
N THR A 141 -23.37 -5.27 2.55
CA THR A 141 -22.87 -5.47 1.18
C THR A 141 -21.33 -5.44 1.13
N PHE A 142 -20.69 -4.52 1.85
CA PHE A 142 -19.22 -4.48 1.93
C PHE A 142 -18.67 -5.73 2.62
N TRP A 143 -19.26 -6.16 3.72
CA TRP A 143 -18.82 -7.34 4.47
C TRP A 143 -18.89 -8.61 3.63
N ARG A 144 -19.99 -8.84 2.91
CA ARG A 144 -20.12 -9.96 1.97
C ARG A 144 -19.08 -9.92 0.86
N ASN A 145 -18.82 -8.74 0.30
CA ASN A 145 -17.78 -8.58 -0.73
C ASN A 145 -16.37 -8.85 -0.17
N ASN A 146 -16.11 -8.45 1.07
CA ASN A 146 -14.84 -8.68 1.74
C ASN A 146 -14.61 -10.17 2.02
N LEU A 147 -15.63 -10.91 2.47
CA LEU A 147 -15.56 -12.38 2.62
C LEU A 147 -15.17 -13.09 1.32
N GLN A 148 -15.67 -12.62 0.17
CA GLN A 148 -15.37 -13.25 -1.12
C GLN A 148 -13.97 -12.88 -1.66
N ARG A 149 -13.50 -11.66 -1.40
CA ARG A 149 -12.27 -11.13 -2.00
C ARG A 149 -11.04 -11.36 -1.14
N CYS A 150 -11.16 -11.16 0.18
CA CYS A 150 -10.02 -11.18 1.08
C CYS A 150 -9.29 -12.53 1.13
N PRO A 151 -9.96 -13.71 1.16
CA PRO A 151 -9.26 -14.99 1.11
C PRO A 151 -8.38 -15.14 -0.13
N LYS A 152 -8.81 -14.61 -1.29
CA LYS A 152 -8.00 -14.61 -2.52
C LYS A 152 -6.77 -13.72 -2.39
N ASN A 153 -6.90 -12.57 -1.73
CA ASN A 153 -5.78 -11.67 -1.46
C ASN A 153 -4.79 -12.32 -0.48
N ILE A 154 -5.27 -12.92 0.61
CA ILE A 154 -4.45 -13.65 1.60
C ILE A 154 -3.66 -14.77 0.90
N ASN A 155 -4.31 -15.53 0.02
CA ASN A 155 -3.65 -16.59 -0.77
C ASN A 155 -2.57 -16.03 -1.72
N ARG A 156 -2.72 -14.80 -2.19
CA ARG A 156 -1.67 -14.07 -2.95
C ARG A 156 -0.60 -13.44 -2.06
N GLY A 157 -0.77 -13.51 -0.74
CA GLY A 157 0.17 -13.02 0.27
C GLY A 157 0.02 -11.54 0.58
N PHE A 158 -1.18 -10.97 0.47
CA PHE A 158 -1.45 -9.61 0.95
C PHE A 158 -2.86 -9.44 1.50
N ILE A 159 -3.08 -8.40 2.31
CA ILE A 159 -4.38 -8.06 2.88
C ILE A 159 -4.51 -6.54 3.00
N ASP A 160 -5.66 -6.01 2.57
CA ASP A 160 -6.03 -4.62 2.81
C ASP A 160 -6.62 -4.51 4.21
N CYS A 161 -6.12 -3.59 5.05
CA CYS A 161 -6.53 -3.58 6.47
C CYS A 161 -7.97 -3.08 6.71
N ASN A 162 -8.60 -2.49 5.69
CA ASN A 162 -9.97 -1.98 5.77
C ASN A 162 -11.04 -3.04 5.46
N VAL A 163 -10.65 -4.30 5.26
CA VAL A 163 -11.59 -5.40 4.97
C VAL A 163 -12.28 -5.93 6.24
N ILE A 164 -11.66 -5.72 7.40
CA ILE A 164 -12.19 -6.05 8.72
C ILE A 164 -12.92 -4.81 9.26
N PRO A 165 -14.12 -4.93 9.84
CA PRO A 165 -14.82 -3.77 10.38
C PRO A 165 -14.10 -3.22 11.62
N ASN A 166 -14.16 -1.90 11.77
CA ASN A 166 -13.57 -1.22 12.92
C ASN A 166 -14.50 -1.32 14.16
N ARG A 167 -14.53 -2.49 14.80
CA ARG A 167 -15.29 -2.78 16.03
C ARG A 167 -14.33 -2.94 17.21
N GLU A 168 -14.83 -2.76 18.43
CA GLU A 168 -14.02 -2.82 19.66
C GLU A 168 -13.27 -4.16 19.82
N LYS A 169 -13.90 -5.26 19.41
CA LYS A 169 -13.34 -6.60 19.46
C LYS A 169 -12.09 -6.78 18.60
N TYR A 170 -12.04 -6.13 17.43
CA TYR A 170 -10.95 -6.26 16.45
C TYR A 170 -9.87 -5.22 16.75
N THR A 171 -9.13 -5.48 17.84
CA THR A 171 -8.21 -4.52 18.44
C THR A 171 -7.08 -4.09 17.50
N LEU A 172 -6.57 -4.99 16.65
CA LEU A 172 -5.50 -4.66 15.70
C LEU A 172 -6.03 -3.76 14.59
N THR A 173 -7.17 -4.12 13.98
CA THR A 173 -7.85 -3.31 12.96
C THR A 173 -8.20 -1.94 13.51
N ARG A 174 -8.68 -1.86 14.74
CA ARG A 174 -8.96 -0.58 15.42
C ARG A 174 -7.70 0.25 15.61
N ASN A 175 -6.58 -0.36 16.05
CA ASN A 175 -5.32 0.34 16.18
C ASN A 175 -4.79 0.83 14.82
N ILE A 176 -4.89 0.03 13.76
CA ILE A 176 -4.51 0.43 12.39
C ILE A 176 -5.36 1.61 11.92
N SER A 177 -6.69 1.53 12.08
CA SER A 177 -7.63 2.59 11.70
C SER A 177 -7.34 3.90 12.42
N GLN A 178 -7.13 3.82 13.74
CA GLN A 178 -6.75 4.97 14.56
C GLN A 178 -5.39 5.54 14.15
N THR A 179 -4.43 4.67 13.82
CA THR A 179 -3.09 5.08 13.36
C THR A 179 -3.19 5.88 12.06
N MET A 180 -4.00 5.45 11.10
CA MET A 180 -4.21 6.18 9.83
C MET A 180 -4.94 7.51 10.02
N TYR A 181 -5.93 7.56 10.91
CA TYR A 181 -6.61 8.80 11.26
C TYR A 181 -5.64 9.82 11.88
N LEU A 182 -4.89 9.40 12.92
CA LEU A 182 -3.92 10.24 13.61
C LEU A 182 -2.76 10.64 12.69
N LEU A 183 -2.36 9.77 11.75
CA LEU A 183 -1.34 10.08 10.75
C LEU A 183 -1.73 11.31 9.94
N LYS A 184 -2.94 11.30 9.37
CA LYS A 184 -3.45 12.44 8.60
C LYS A 184 -3.43 13.71 9.46
N GLN A 185 -3.95 13.65 10.68
CA GLN A 185 -3.95 14.81 11.57
C GLN A 185 -2.54 15.34 11.87
N LYS A 186 -1.57 14.44 12.07
CA LYS A 186 -0.17 14.81 12.27
C LYS A 186 0.42 15.50 11.04
N LEU A 187 0.17 14.99 9.84
CA LEU A 187 0.60 15.63 8.59
C LEU A 187 -0.08 17.00 8.40
N ASP A 188 -1.34 17.12 8.78
CA ASP A 188 -2.09 18.39 8.65
C ASP A 188 -1.50 19.52 9.51
N ILE A 189 -0.88 19.21 10.65
CA ILE A 189 -0.25 20.19 11.55
C ILE A 189 1.27 20.29 11.42
N THR A 190 1.90 19.45 10.60
CA THR A 190 3.37 19.46 10.42
C THR A 190 3.74 20.37 9.26
N ASP A 191 4.61 21.34 9.53
CA ASP A 191 5.10 22.24 8.49
C ASP A 191 5.84 21.47 7.39
N ASN A 192 5.59 21.84 6.12
CA ASN A 192 6.14 21.19 4.92
C ASN A 192 5.76 19.71 4.73
N ALA A 193 4.82 19.17 5.50
CA ALA A 193 4.25 17.86 5.24
C ALA A 193 3.24 17.91 4.07
N PRO A 194 3.09 16.82 3.29
CA PRO A 194 2.05 16.75 2.28
C PRO A 194 0.66 16.77 2.92
N LYS A 195 -0.28 17.49 2.29
CA LYS A 195 -1.71 17.35 2.57
C LYS A 195 -2.27 16.20 1.76
N ILE A 196 -3.19 15.44 2.36
CA ILE A 196 -3.78 14.23 1.80
C ILE A 196 -5.26 14.13 2.16
N SER A 197 -6.04 13.40 1.37
CA SER A 197 -7.45 13.11 1.68
C SER A 197 -7.60 12.05 2.76
N HIS A 198 -7.00 10.87 2.55
CA HIS A 198 -7.03 9.73 3.45
C HIS A 198 -5.69 8.99 3.47
N ALA A 199 -5.49 8.15 4.48
CA ALA A 199 -4.36 7.22 4.55
C ALA A 199 -4.88 5.78 4.67
N SER A 200 -4.21 4.84 4.00
CA SER A 200 -4.59 3.43 3.96
C SER A 200 -3.37 2.54 4.18
N ILE A 201 -3.58 1.30 4.68
CA ILE A 201 -2.52 0.29 4.78
C ILE A 201 -2.93 -0.98 4.05
N ARG A 202 -2.02 -1.47 3.20
CA ARG A 202 -1.97 -2.85 2.73
C ARG A 202 -0.78 -3.58 3.34
N CYS A 203 -1.01 -4.73 3.95
CA CYS A 203 0.08 -5.58 4.45
C CYS A 203 0.38 -6.69 3.45
N TYR A 204 1.65 -6.87 3.12
CA TYR A 204 2.18 -7.97 2.33
C TYR A 204 2.93 -8.93 3.25
N LYS A 205 2.79 -10.24 3.00
CA LYS A 205 3.50 -11.29 3.73
C LYS A 205 5.01 -11.25 3.47
N SER A 206 5.41 -10.85 2.26
CA SER A 206 6.81 -10.80 1.82
C SER A 206 6.99 -9.81 0.68
N TRP A 207 8.24 -9.41 0.44
CA TRP A 207 8.62 -8.58 -0.71
C TRP A 207 8.26 -9.23 -2.04
N ASP A 208 8.37 -10.55 -2.12
CA ASP A 208 8.02 -11.35 -3.29
C ASP A 208 6.49 -11.34 -3.56
N SER A 209 5.66 -11.39 -2.51
CA SER A 209 4.21 -11.14 -2.64
C SER A 209 3.89 -9.73 -3.14
N TYR A 210 4.62 -8.72 -2.67
CA TYR A 210 4.50 -7.34 -3.15
C TYR A 210 4.85 -7.24 -4.64
N VAL A 211 6.03 -7.73 -5.03
CA VAL A 211 6.53 -7.65 -6.41
C VAL A 211 5.57 -8.32 -7.38
N ARG A 212 5.10 -9.53 -7.09
CA ARG A 212 4.11 -10.22 -7.92
C ARG A 212 2.82 -9.42 -8.06
N GLN A 213 2.26 -8.96 -6.94
CA GLN A 213 0.97 -8.27 -6.96
C GLN A 213 1.03 -6.93 -7.69
N VAL A 214 2.14 -6.20 -7.58
CA VAL A 214 2.35 -4.96 -8.33
C VAL A 214 2.54 -5.25 -9.82
N SER A 215 3.25 -6.33 -10.16
CA SER A 215 3.53 -6.69 -11.56
C SER A 215 2.28 -7.06 -12.35
N LEU A 216 1.28 -7.67 -11.70
CA LEU A 216 -0.05 -7.91 -12.26
C LEU A 216 -0.79 -6.60 -12.62
N GLY A 217 -0.45 -5.48 -11.97
CA GLY A 217 -1.07 -4.18 -12.25
C GLY A 217 -0.62 -3.55 -13.57
N PHE A 218 0.40 -4.10 -14.23
CA PHE A 218 0.91 -3.62 -15.52
C PHE A 218 0.33 -4.37 -16.74
N GLU A 219 -0.47 -5.40 -16.50
CA GLU A 219 -1.21 -6.13 -17.55
C GLU A 219 -2.36 -5.27 -18.09
#